data_AF-A0AA38S4H8-F1
#
_entry.id   AF-A0AA38S4H8-F1
#
_cell.length_a   1.000
_cell.length_b   1.000
_cell.length_c   1.000
_cell.angle_alpha   90.00
_cell.angle_beta   90.00
_cell.angle_gamma   90.00
#
_symmetry.space_group_name_H-M   'P 1'
#
loop_
_entity.id
_entity.type
_entity.pdbx_description
1 polymer ?
#
loop_
_entity_poly.entity_id
_entity_poly.type
_entity_poly.pdbx_seq_one_letter_code
_entity_poly.pdbx_strand_id
1 'polypeptide(L)'
;MPQGQQFIPRLLGDFSLDGPSGHHICLVQELAVCSIVAAKEDCLTLMFPAETARSIAAQLVMGLSYLYSCGVCHGDLHLRTFLLRGPDIGELSLDEFYKRYRLDKVPVRRVDGETVEPHAHQYAVYPMHIKMPAD
;
A
#
# COMPACT_ATOMS: atom_id res chain seq x y z
N MET A 1 1.38 -16.08 -18.34
CA MET A 1 2.02 -14.76 -18.07
C MET A 1 3.52 -14.95 -18.18
N PRO A 2 4.29 -14.02 -18.78
CA PRO A 2 5.75 -14.05 -18.72
C PRO A 2 6.24 -14.19 -17.29
N GLN A 3 7.32 -14.94 -17.08
CA GLN A 3 7.94 -15.09 -15.77
C GLN A 3 8.28 -13.69 -15.21
N GLY A 4 7.92 -13.44 -13.94
CA GLY A 4 8.13 -12.15 -13.30
C GLY A 4 6.95 -11.17 -13.35
N GLN A 5 6.07 -11.26 -14.36
CA GLN A 5 4.91 -10.35 -14.48
C GLN A 5 4.00 -10.38 -13.23
N GLN A 6 3.83 -11.56 -12.63
CA GLN A 6 2.99 -11.75 -11.43
C GLN A 6 3.50 -11.03 -10.16
N PHE A 7 4.72 -10.49 -10.21
CA PHE A 7 5.33 -9.70 -9.12
C PHE A 7 5.29 -8.19 -9.39
N ILE A 8 4.67 -7.76 -10.50
CA ILE A 8 4.38 -6.35 -10.78
C ILE A 8 2.90 -6.10 -10.47
N PRO A 9 2.55 -5.10 -9.62
CA PRO A 9 1.15 -4.77 -9.34
C PRO A 9 0.40 -4.41 -10.62
N ARG A 10 -0.82 -4.96 -10.79
CA ARG A 10 -1.65 -4.63 -11.95
C ARG A 10 -2.39 -3.32 -11.74
N LEU A 11 -2.40 -2.49 -12.77
CA LEU A 11 -3.36 -1.39 -12.92
C LEU A 11 -4.70 -1.99 -13.35
N LEU A 12 -5.71 -1.87 -12.49
CA LEU A 12 -7.06 -2.39 -12.70
C LEU A 12 -7.94 -1.40 -13.46
N GLY A 13 -7.59 -0.11 -13.42
CA GLY A 13 -8.26 0.95 -14.15
C GLY A 13 -7.85 2.32 -13.64
N ASP A 14 -8.51 3.34 -14.17
CA ASP A 14 -8.35 4.72 -13.76
C ASP A 14 -9.69 5.44 -13.85
N PHE A 15 -9.81 6.52 -13.10
CA PHE A 15 -10.95 7.43 -13.16
C PHE A 15 -10.50 8.83 -12.76
N SER A 16 -11.35 9.83 -13.01
CA SER A 16 -11.05 11.21 -12.64
C SER A 16 -12.10 11.76 -11.67
N LEU A 17 -11.66 12.60 -10.74
CA LEU A 17 -12.50 13.25 -9.75
C LEU A 17 -12.24 14.76 -9.73
N ASP A 18 -13.30 15.54 -9.83
CA ASP A 18 -13.25 16.97 -9.52
C ASP A 18 -13.49 17.16 -8.03
N GLY A 19 -12.45 17.64 -7.34
CA GLY A 19 -12.49 17.97 -5.92
C GLY A 19 -12.42 19.48 -5.68
N PRO A 20 -12.60 19.91 -4.41
CA PRO A 20 -12.48 21.32 -4.04
C PRO A 20 -11.13 21.96 -4.42
N SER A 21 -10.06 21.13 -4.48
CA SER A 21 -8.70 21.56 -4.78
C SER A 21 -8.28 21.33 -6.24
N GLY A 22 -9.20 20.89 -7.11
CA GLY A 22 -8.94 20.71 -8.54
C GLY A 22 -9.30 19.33 -9.07
N HIS A 23 -8.79 19.02 -10.25
CA HIS A 23 -9.03 17.78 -10.97
C HIS A 23 -7.97 16.73 -10.63
N HIS A 24 -8.40 15.52 -10.27
CA HIS A 24 -7.53 14.44 -9.80
C HIS A 24 -7.70 13.19 -10.66
N ILE A 25 -6.60 12.69 -11.22
CA ILE A 25 -6.56 11.36 -11.87
C ILE A 25 -6.26 10.33 -10.79
N CYS A 26 -7.13 9.34 -10.66
CA CYS A 26 -7.05 8.27 -9.68
C CYS A 26 -6.72 6.95 -10.38
N LEU A 27 -5.65 6.29 -9.95
CA LEU A 27 -5.24 4.99 -10.46
C LEU A 27 -5.73 3.89 -9.51
N VAL A 28 -6.37 2.87 -10.05
CA VAL A 28 -6.87 1.71 -9.31
C VAL A 28 -5.88 0.57 -9.48
N GLN A 29 -5.35 0.05 -8.39
CA GLN A 29 -4.38 -1.04 -8.40
C GLN A 29 -4.85 -2.21 -7.54
N GLU A 30 -4.22 -3.37 -7.73
CA GLU A 30 -4.39 -4.51 -6.82
C GLU A 30 -4.08 -4.12 -5.37
N LEU A 31 -4.85 -4.66 -4.43
CA LEU A 31 -4.65 -4.40 -3.01
C LEU A 31 -3.30 -4.98 -2.56
N ALA A 32 -2.47 -4.10 -2.00
CA ALA A 32 -1.32 -4.46 -1.20
C ALA A 32 -1.61 -4.16 0.28
N VAL A 33 -0.98 -4.91 1.18
CA VAL A 33 -1.26 -4.81 2.61
C VAL A 33 -0.27 -3.90 3.30
N CYS A 34 1.02 -4.18 3.14
CA CYS A 34 2.07 -3.37 3.74
C CYS A 34 3.36 -3.46 2.92
N SER A 35 4.31 -2.59 3.24
CA SER A 35 5.65 -2.67 2.68
C SER A 35 6.51 -3.70 3.41
N ILE A 36 7.60 -4.15 2.79
CA ILE A 36 8.58 -5.03 3.44
C ILE A 36 9.13 -4.39 4.74
N VAL A 37 9.32 -3.06 4.77
CA VAL A 37 9.77 -2.37 5.99
C VAL A 37 8.77 -2.53 7.13
N ALA A 38 7.48 -2.33 6.85
CA ALA A 38 6.43 -2.47 7.85
C ALA A 38 6.28 -3.91 8.33
N ALA A 39 6.25 -4.89 7.42
CA ALA A 39 6.20 -6.31 7.81
C ALA A 39 7.41 -6.75 8.63
N LYS A 40 8.59 -6.21 8.33
CA LYS A 40 9.80 -6.45 9.11
C LYS A 40 9.64 -5.91 10.54
N GLU A 41 9.05 -4.72 10.70
CA GLU A 41 8.79 -4.10 12.00
C GLU A 41 7.74 -4.86 12.83
N ASP A 42 6.87 -5.64 12.19
CA ASP A 42 5.94 -6.55 12.87
C ASP A 42 6.58 -7.85 13.36
N CYS A 43 7.77 -8.20 12.87
CA CYS A 43 8.49 -9.38 13.32
C CYS A 43 9.13 -9.13 14.69
N LEU A 44 9.03 -10.08 15.62
CA LEU A 44 9.60 -9.96 16.97
C LEU A 44 11.10 -9.65 16.97
N THR A 45 11.83 -10.18 15.99
CA THR A 45 13.28 -10.00 15.83
C THR A 45 13.65 -8.82 14.93
N LEU A 46 12.65 -8.09 14.41
CA LEU A 46 12.81 -7.07 13.38
C LEU A 46 13.52 -7.58 12.11
N MET A 47 13.42 -8.89 11.85
CA MET A 47 14.06 -9.58 10.74
C MET A 47 13.15 -10.69 10.22
N PHE A 48 13.22 -10.91 8.90
CA PHE A 48 12.60 -12.06 8.26
C PHE A 48 13.42 -13.33 8.50
N PRO A 49 12.78 -14.51 8.60
CA PRO A 49 13.47 -15.78 8.42
C PRO A 49 14.26 -15.81 7.11
N ALA A 50 15.40 -16.50 7.10
CA ALA A 50 16.31 -16.46 5.95
C ALA A 50 15.66 -16.98 4.65
N GLU A 51 14.80 -17.99 4.75
CA GLU A 51 14.04 -18.50 3.59
C GLU A 51 13.05 -17.46 3.05
N THR A 52 12.32 -16.78 3.95
CA THR A 52 11.37 -15.72 3.57
C THR A 52 12.09 -14.55 2.89
N ALA A 53 13.22 -14.11 3.46
CA ALA A 53 14.05 -13.06 2.86
C ALA A 53 14.56 -13.44 1.47
N ARG A 54 15.04 -14.69 1.29
CA ARG A 54 15.46 -15.21 -0.03
C ARG A 54 14.32 -15.25 -1.02
N SER A 55 13.16 -15.73 -0.60
CA SER A 55 11.95 -15.80 -1.44
C SER A 55 11.56 -14.40 -1.92
N ILE A 56 11.48 -13.43 -1.01
CA ILE A 56 11.21 -12.02 -1.34
C ILE A 56 12.23 -11.49 -2.35
N ALA A 57 13.53 -11.68 -2.10
CA ALA A 57 14.58 -11.21 -3.01
C ALA A 57 14.46 -11.84 -4.42
N ALA A 58 14.17 -13.14 -4.49
CA ALA A 58 13.96 -13.82 -5.77
C ALA A 58 12.75 -13.26 -6.53
N GLN A 59 11.63 -13.01 -5.84
CA GLN A 59 10.43 -12.41 -6.44
C GLN A 59 10.70 -11.00 -6.99
N LEU A 60 11.44 -10.18 -6.24
CA LEU A 60 11.83 -8.83 -6.67
C LEU A 60 12.72 -8.86 -7.92
N VAL A 61 13.73 -9.73 -7.94
CA VAL A 61 14.61 -9.87 -9.12
C VAL A 61 13.81 -10.34 -10.34
N MET A 62 12.87 -11.28 -10.16
CA MET A 62 12.00 -11.73 -11.24
C MET A 62 11.09 -10.60 -11.77
N GLY A 63 10.48 -9.80 -10.89
CA GLY A 63 9.65 -8.66 -11.28
C GLY A 63 10.45 -7.58 -12.02
N LEU A 64 11.63 -7.24 -11.52
CA LEU A 64 12.52 -6.26 -12.16
C LEU A 64 13.01 -6.74 -13.53
N SER A 65 13.37 -8.01 -13.65
CA SER A 65 13.74 -8.61 -14.93
C SER A 65 12.60 -8.48 -15.96
N TYR A 66 11.36 -8.71 -15.51
CA TYR A 66 10.19 -8.49 -16.36
C TYR A 66 10.04 -7.02 -16.78
N LEU A 67 10.14 -6.05 -15.85
CA LEU A 67 10.08 -4.61 -16.19
C LEU A 67 11.14 -4.23 -17.22
N TYR A 68 12.38 -4.69 -17.04
CA TYR A 68 13.47 -4.44 -17.98
C TYR A 68 13.21 -5.08 -19.34
N SER A 69 12.61 -6.28 -19.39
CA SER A 69 12.20 -6.91 -20.65
C SER A 69 11.13 -6.09 -21.40
N CYS A 70 10.36 -5.28 -20.69
CA CYS A 70 9.39 -4.33 -21.25
C CYS A 70 10.02 -2.96 -21.59
N GLY A 71 11.33 -2.78 -21.39
CA GLY A 71 12.01 -1.50 -21.60
C GLY A 71 11.72 -0.46 -20.51
N VAL A 72 11.23 -0.88 -19.34
CA VAL A 72 10.86 0.00 -18.22
C VAL A 72 11.90 -0.11 -17.10
N CYS A 73 12.39 1.04 -16.62
CA CYS A 73 13.16 1.14 -15.38
C CYS A 73 12.29 1.74 -14.29
N HIS A 74 12.29 1.16 -13.09
CA HIS A 74 11.44 1.62 -11.98
C HIS A 74 11.80 3.04 -11.50
N GLY A 75 13.08 3.41 -11.50
CA GLY A 75 13.55 4.74 -11.11
C GLY A 75 13.60 5.02 -9.60
N ASP A 76 12.78 4.36 -8.78
CA ASP A 76 12.74 4.58 -7.31
C ASP A 76 12.69 3.28 -6.47
N LEU A 77 13.74 2.47 -6.56
CA LEU A 77 13.75 1.14 -5.96
C LEU A 77 14.23 1.18 -4.50
N HIS A 78 13.34 0.92 -3.54
CA HIS A 78 13.68 0.79 -2.12
C HIS A 78 12.69 -0.10 -1.35
N LEU A 79 13.04 -0.51 -0.12
CA LEU A 79 12.23 -1.46 0.66
C LEU A 79 10.79 -1.01 0.96
N ARG A 80 10.48 0.29 0.83
CA ARG A 80 9.10 0.80 1.02
C ARG A 80 8.26 0.76 -0.24
N THR A 81 8.87 0.69 -1.44
CA THR A 81 8.16 0.49 -2.71
C THR A 81 7.89 -0.99 -3.00
N PHE A 82 8.44 -1.89 -2.17
CA PHE A 82 8.15 -3.31 -2.20
C PHE A 82 6.99 -3.66 -1.28
N LEU A 83 5.91 -4.10 -1.91
CA LEU A 83 4.64 -4.34 -1.24
C LEU A 83 4.35 -5.84 -1.15
N LEU A 84 3.85 -6.26 0.00
CA LEU A 84 3.39 -7.62 0.23
C LEU A 84 1.89 -7.70 -0.02
N ARG A 85 1.48 -8.78 -0.67
CA ARG A 85 0.07 -9.19 -0.75
C ARG A 85 -0.23 -10.04 0.48
N GLY A 86 -1.27 -9.69 1.21
CA GLY A 86 -1.78 -10.50 2.31
C GLY A 86 -2.97 -11.33 1.85
N PRO A 87 -3.13 -12.56 2.35
CA PRO A 87 -4.29 -13.37 2.07
C PRO A 87 -5.56 -12.70 2.62
N ASP A 88 -6.70 -12.99 2.00
CA ASP A 88 -8.05 -12.82 2.53
C ASP A 88 -8.63 -11.39 2.60
N ILE A 89 -7.84 -10.31 2.59
CA ILE A 89 -8.40 -8.95 2.71
C ILE A 89 -9.23 -8.57 1.48
N GLY A 90 -8.78 -8.96 0.29
CA GLY A 90 -9.54 -8.75 -0.95
C GLY A 90 -10.83 -9.56 -1.03
N GLU A 91 -11.02 -10.55 -0.15
CA GLU A 91 -12.21 -11.41 -0.11
C GLU A 91 -13.27 -10.90 0.88
N LEU A 92 -12.90 -9.97 1.78
CA LEU A 92 -13.83 -9.37 2.72
C LEU A 92 -14.85 -8.48 2.00
N SER A 93 -16.11 -8.57 2.40
CA SER A 93 -17.07 -7.51 2.08
C SER A 93 -16.64 -6.20 2.76
N LEU A 94 -17.11 -5.07 2.24
CA LEU A 94 -16.76 -3.75 2.78
C LEU A 94 -17.18 -3.61 4.26
N ASP A 95 -18.32 -4.18 4.65
CA ASP A 95 -18.81 -4.16 6.02
C ASP A 95 -17.92 -5.00 6.95
N GLU A 96 -17.50 -6.18 6.51
CA GLU A 96 -16.55 -7.02 7.26
C GLU A 96 -15.19 -6.36 7.39
N PHE A 97 -14.73 -5.70 6.32
CA PHE A 97 -13.50 -4.93 6.32
C PHE A 97 -13.56 -3.82 7.38
N TYR A 98 -14.61 -2.99 7.40
CA TYR A 98 -14.73 -1.91 8.38
C TYR A 98 -15.03 -2.39 9.81
N LYS A 99 -15.64 -3.57 9.97
CA LYS A 99 -15.81 -4.21 11.27
C LYS A 99 -14.47 -4.70 11.83
N ARG A 100 -13.60 -5.24 10.97
CA ARG A 100 -12.29 -5.77 11.36
C ARG A 100 -11.23 -4.68 11.51
N TYR A 101 -11.25 -3.70 10.62
CA TYR A 101 -10.29 -2.62 10.56
C TYR A 101 -11.00 -1.27 10.70
N ARG A 102 -11.00 -0.75 11.94
CA ARG A 102 -11.65 0.52 12.24
C ARG A 102 -10.90 1.67 11.57
N LEU A 103 -11.66 2.57 10.95
CA LEU A 103 -11.15 3.87 10.50
C LEU A 103 -11.24 4.86 11.67
N ASP A 104 -10.13 5.01 12.39
CA ASP A 104 -10.07 5.96 13.49
C ASP A 104 -9.94 7.38 12.94
N LYS A 105 -11.03 8.14 13.06
CA LYS A 105 -11.12 9.53 12.63
C LYS A 105 -10.74 10.47 13.77
N VAL A 106 -9.92 11.47 13.47
CA VAL A 106 -9.61 12.56 14.38
C VAL A 106 -9.99 13.90 13.77
N PRO A 107 -10.59 14.82 14.56
CA PRO A 107 -10.94 16.14 14.04
C PRO A 107 -9.67 16.90 13.66
N VAL A 108 -9.66 17.47 12.46
CA VAL A 108 -8.61 18.42 12.07
C VAL A 108 -8.86 19.71 12.82
N ARG A 109 -7.80 20.30 13.37
CA ARG A 109 -7.83 21.58 14.09
C ARG A 109 -6.65 22.41 13.61
N ARG A 110 -6.84 23.72 13.52
CA ARG A 110 -5.72 24.62 13.26
C ARG A 110 -4.85 24.71 14.51
N VAL A 111 -3.54 24.81 14.31
CA VAL A 111 -2.55 24.90 15.40
C VAL A 111 -2.70 26.22 16.16
N ASP A 112 -3.13 27.28 15.48
CA ASP A 112 -3.39 28.59 16.07
C ASP A 112 -4.73 28.69 16.84
N GLY A 113 -5.56 27.64 16.81
CA GLY A 113 -6.85 27.59 17.50
C GLY A 113 -8.02 28.26 16.74
N GLU A 114 -7.76 28.84 15.57
CA GLU A 114 -8.80 29.45 14.74
C GLU A 114 -9.71 28.41 14.09
N THR A 115 -10.82 28.87 13.50
CA THR A 115 -11.76 27.99 12.80
C THR A 115 -11.12 27.38 11.55
N VAL A 116 -11.31 26.07 11.39
CA VAL A 116 -10.92 25.34 10.18
C VAL A 116 -11.75 25.88 9.02
N GLU A 117 -11.09 26.27 7.94
CA GLU A 117 -11.77 26.85 6.79
C GLU A 117 -12.70 25.82 6.10
N PRO A 118 -13.78 26.25 5.44
CA PRO A 118 -14.75 25.33 4.83
C PRO A 118 -14.16 24.37 3.79
N HIS A 119 -13.05 24.75 3.16
CA HIS A 119 -12.33 23.96 2.16
C HIS A 119 -11.41 22.88 2.76
N ALA A 120 -11.09 22.97 4.05
CA ALA A 120 -10.22 22.01 4.70
C ALA A 120 -11.01 20.79 5.19
N HIS A 121 -10.39 19.60 5.14
CA HIS A 121 -11.02 18.38 5.62
C HIS A 121 -11.34 18.49 7.11
N GLN A 122 -12.57 18.13 7.50
CA GLN A 122 -13.05 18.22 8.88
C GLN A 122 -12.40 17.19 9.81
N TYR A 123 -11.92 16.08 9.25
CA TYR A 123 -11.26 15.02 9.98
C TYR A 123 -10.14 14.41 9.15
N ALA A 124 -9.13 13.90 9.84
CA ALA A 124 -8.13 13.01 9.30
C ALA A 124 -8.45 11.57 9.74
N VAL A 125 -7.97 10.60 8.98
CA VAL A 125 -8.06 9.18 9.33
C VAL A 125 -6.65 8.71 9.67
N TYR A 126 -6.48 8.05 10.81
CA TYR A 126 -5.19 7.45 11.14
C TYR A 126 -4.84 6.36 10.13
N PRO A 127 -3.57 6.26 9.70
CA PRO A 127 -3.14 5.19 8.83
C PRO A 127 -3.45 3.83 9.47
N MET A 128 -4.11 2.97 8.72
CA MET A 128 -4.37 1.61 9.14
C MET A 128 -3.07 0.81 9.09
N HIS A 129 -2.70 0.16 10.21
CA HIS A 129 -1.55 -0.73 10.26
C HIS A 129 -2.01 -2.18 10.34
N ILE A 130 -1.95 -2.89 9.22
CA ILE A 130 -2.32 -4.30 9.16
C ILE A 130 -1.07 -5.12 9.45
N LYS A 131 -1.06 -5.80 10.60
CA LYS A 131 0.09 -6.60 11.00
C LYS A 131 0.29 -7.79 10.07
N MET A 132 1.49 -7.94 9.55
CA MET A 132 1.90 -9.10 8.76
C MET A 132 3.24 -9.64 9.28
N PRO A 133 3.21 -10.46 10.35
CA PRO A 133 4.40 -11.15 10.76
C PRO A 133 4.77 -12.19 9.69
N ALA A 134 6.07 -12.36 9.49
CA ALA A 134 6.59 -13.30 8.53
C ALA A 134 7.04 -14.58 9.26
N ASP A 135 6.07 -15.46 9.43
CA ASP A 135 6.23 -16.81 9.98
C ASP A 135 6.59 -17.79 8.85
#